data_AF-A0A948ZXC3-F1
#
_entry.id   AF-A0A948ZXC3-F1
#
_cell.length_a   1.000
_cell.length_b   1.000
_cell.length_c   1.000
_cell.angle_alpha   90.00
_cell.angle_beta   90.00
_cell.angle_gamma   90.00
#
_symmetry.space_group_name_H-M   'P 1'
#
loop_
_entity.id
_entity.type
_entity.pdbx_description
1 polymer ?
#
loop_
_entity_poly.entity_id
_entity_poly.type
_entity_poly.pdbx_seq_one_letter_code
_entity_poly.pdbx_strand_id
1 'polypeptide(L)'
;MGFSNQANVKNFFGAKDITPTVDFNYIDLLNKRLYEIVDRLNKVVVDEIKIDNLKSFKKQNIDRVFNILKKGNILPKLNNQRRRPEQVYFSWIQGYIISNYFSKAISIIFGVDVSAISSIGEDDLRNIKTFKRTAKADLEITLNKEEKVIIEMQSGFTGTNDIKQHKVIEAKKVFNDSGKHTLAIHFDLYNGQVAFIKLDEIEDDSVNWITRPQMEGQMVFNIDQNHFVWKITEPPIEYKDMKFD
;
A
#
# COMPACT_ATOMS: atom_id res chain seq x y z
N MET A 1 -38.49 -28.46 -3.70
CA MET A 1 -37.66 -27.54 -4.53
C MET A 1 -36.37 -28.19 -5.06
N GLY A 2 -36.14 -29.49 -4.88
CA GLY A 2 -35.09 -30.22 -5.63
C GLY A 2 -33.64 -29.98 -5.20
N PHE A 3 -33.37 -29.29 -4.08
CA PHE A 3 -32.01 -29.09 -3.59
C PHE A 3 -31.49 -30.30 -2.80
N SER A 4 -30.24 -30.68 -3.04
CA SER A 4 -29.58 -31.84 -2.43
C SER A 4 -29.00 -31.58 -1.03
N ASN A 5 -28.85 -30.32 -0.60
CA ASN A 5 -28.40 -29.95 0.74
C ASN A 5 -28.80 -28.51 1.12
N GLN A 6 -28.68 -28.19 2.42
CA GLN A 6 -29.04 -26.88 2.98
C GLN A 6 -28.15 -25.73 2.47
N ALA A 7 -26.88 -25.98 2.15
CA ALA A 7 -25.97 -24.94 1.64
C ALA A 7 -26.41 -24.43 0.26
N ASN A 8 -26.83 -25.33 -0.63
CA ASN A 8 -27.33 -24.99 -1.96
C ASN A 8 -28.62 -24.17 -1.88
N VAL A 9 -29.53 -24.51 -0.96
CA VAL A 9 -30.74 -23.73 -0.68
C VAL A 9 -30.36 -22.32 -0.22
N LYS A 10 -29.44 -22.19 0.75
CA LYS A 10 -28.97 -20.89 1.27
C LYS A 10 -28.30 -20.04 0.19
N ASN A 11 -27.55 -20.67 -0.72
CA ASN A 11 -26.91 -19.96 -1.81
C ASN A 11 -27.93 -19.44 -2.82
N PHE A 12 -28.84 -20.30 -3.30
CA PHE A 12 -29.88 -19.93 -4.27
C PHE A 12 -30.80 -18.82 -3.74
N PHE A 13 -31.39 -19.01 -2.55
CA PHE A 13 -32.29 -18.01 -1.96
C PHE A 13 -31.57 -16.72 -1.55
N GLY A 14 -30.27 -16.79 -1.27
CA GLY A 14 -29.43 -15.63 -1.02
C GLY A 14 -28.80 -15.03 -2.28
N ALA A 15 -29.12 -15.54 -3.47
CA ALA A 15 -28.49 -15.20 -4.75
C ALA A 15 -26.94 -15.25 -4.75
N LYS A 16 -26.35 -16.09 -3.89
CA LYS A 16 -24.88 -16.21 -3.73
C LYS A 16 -24.22 -17.04 -4.82
N ASP A 17 -25.02 -17.76 -5.60
CA ASP A 17 -24.64 -18.48 -6.81
C ASP A 17 -24.52 -17.55 -8.04
N ILE A 18 -25.06 -16.33 -7.95
CA ILE A 18 -24.91 -15.30 -8.98
C ILE A 18 -23.63 -14.50 -8.69
N THR A 19 -22.65 -14.59 -9.59
CA THR A 19 -21.42 -13.78 -9.48
C THR A 19 -21.63 -12.45 -10.19
N PRO A 20 -21.54 -11.30 -9.49
CA PRO A 20 -21.66 -9.99 -10.15
C PRO A 20 -20.52 -9.79 -11.14
N THR A 21 -20.86 -9.32 -12.34
CA THR A 21 -19.86 -8.94 -13.34
C THR A 21 -19.13 -7.67 -12.93
N VAL A 22 -17.87 -7.56 -13.33
CA VAL A 22 -17.09 -6.33 -13.15
C VAL A 22 -17.70 -5.21 -13.99
N ASP A 23 -18.02 -4.09 -13.34
CA ASP A 23 -18.51 -2.87 -13.95
C ASP A 23 -17.32 -2.02 -14.44
N PHE A 24 -17.02 -2.15 -15.73
CA PHE A 24 -15.92 -1.40 -16.35
C PHE A 24 -16.19 0.10 -16.45
N ASN A 25 -17.45 0.52 -16.57
CA ASN A 25 -17.79 1.95 -16.59
C ASN A 25 -17.47 2.58 -15.23
N TYR A 26 -17.74 1.87 -14.14
CA TYR A 26 -17.36 2.33 -12.82
C TYR A 26 -15.84 2.36 -12.63
N ILE A 27 -15.11 1.35 -13.13
CA ILE A 27 -13.63 1.38 -13.13
C ILE A 27 -13.09 2.59 -13.89
N ASP A 28 -13.68 2.98 -15.02
CA ASP A 28 -13.23 4.15 -15.77
C ASP A 28 -13.38 5.45 -14.96
N LEU A 29 -14.48 5.59 -14.21
CA LEU A 29 -14.66 6.70 -13.27
C LEU A 29 -13.62 6.68 -12.14
N LEU A 30 -13.32 5.51 -11.61
CA LEU A 30 -12.30 5.32 -10.57
C LEU A 30 -10.90 5.67 -11.09
N ASN A 31 -10.55 5.25 -12.30
CA ASN A 31 -9.30 5.60 -12.97
C ASN A 31 -9.18 7.11 -13.20
N LYS A 32 -10.27 7.78 -13.61
CA LYS A 32 -10.29 9.24 -13.72
C LYS A 32 -10.03 9.90 -12.36
N ARG A 33 -10.58 9.38 -11.26
CA ARG A 33 -10.29 9.89 -9.92
C ARG A 33 -8.82 9.67 -9.53
N LEU A 34 -8.21 8.55 -9.89
CA LEU A 34 -6.78 8.32 -9.65
C LEU A 34 -5.90 9.34 -10.40
N TYR A 35 -6.26 9.70 -11.64
CA TYR A 35 -5.60 10.78 -12.37
C TYR A 35 -5.68 12.11 -11.61
N GLU A 36 -6.88 12.47 -11.13
CA GLU A 36 -7.11 13.70 -10.36
C GLU A 36 -6.30 13.72 -9.05
N ILE A 37 -6.18 12.58 -8.37
CA ILE A 37 -5.36 12.44 -7.15
C ILE A 37 -3.89 12.72 -7.45
N VAL A 38 -3.33 12.10 -8.51
CA VAL A 38 -1.94 12.32 -8.92
C VAL A 38 -1.70 13.79 -9.28
N ASP A 39 -2.62 14.40 -10.03
CA ASP A 39 -2.52 15.81 -10.43
C ASP A 39 -2.58 16.76 -9.22
N ARG A 40 -3.37 16.43 -8.20
CA ARG A 40 -3.43 17.22 -6.96
C ARG A 40 -2.16 17.04 -6.12
N LEU A 41 -1.68 15.82 -5.98
CA LEU A 41 -0.46 15.52 -5.23
C LEU A 41 0.75 16.26 -5.83
N ASN A 42 0.92 16.19 -7.15
CA ASN A 42 2.05 16.84 -7.83
C ASN A 42 2.03 18.36 -7.79
N LYS A 43 0.89 18.97 -7.47
CA LYS A 43 0.80 20.42 -7.27
C LYS A 43 1.31 20.87 -5.91
N VAL A 44 1.23 20.00 -4.90
CA VAL A 44 1.51 20.37 -3.50
C VAL A 44 2.87 19.92 -3.02
N VAL A 45 3.44 18.86 -3.60
CA VAL A 45 4.76 18.38 -3.17
C VAL A 45 5.87 19.37 -3.52
N VAL A 46 6.98 19.27 -2.79
CA VAL A 46 8.22 20.01 -3.08
C VAL A 46 8.78 19.65 -4.47
N ASP A 47 9.46 20.59 -5.12
CA ASP A 47 9.90 20.45 -6.52
C ASP A 47 10.84 19.26 -6.74
N GLU A 48 11.68 18.93 -5.76
CA GLU A 48 12.66 17.84 -5.81
C GLU A 48 12.01 16.49 -6.06
N ILE A 49 10.77 16.29 -5.60
CA ILE A 49 10.05 15.02 -5.75
C ILE A 49 8.91 15.08 -6.76
N LYS A 50 8.72 16.22 -7.44
CA LYS A 50 7.74 16.30 -8.53
C LYS A 50 8.08 15.34 -9.65
N ILE A 51 7.01 14.84 -10.28
CA ILE A 51 7.06 14.07 -11.50
C ILE A 51 7.02 15.03 -12.68
N ASP A 52 8.10 15.07 -13.45
CA ASP A 52 8.23 15.97 -14.61
C ASP A 52 7.22 15.62 -15.71
N ASN A 53 7.07 14.33 -16.01
CA ASN A 53 6.17 13.85 -17.05
C ASN A 53 4.95 13.13 -16.45
N LEU A 54 4.03 13.91 -15.89
CA LEU A 54 2.77 13.40 -15.32
C LEU A 54 1.95 12.56 -16.30
N LYS A 55 1.95 12.92 -17.59
CA LYS A 55 1.22 12.16 -18.61
C LYS A 55 1.77 10.74 -18.76
N SER A 56 3.10 10.60 -18.80
CA SER A 56 3.76 9.30 -18.87
C SER A 56 3.54 8.50 -17.60
N PHE A 57 3.71 9.13 -16.43
CA PHE A 57 3.50 8.49 -15.14
C PHE A 57 2.11 7.90 -14.99
N LYS A 58 1.05 8.67 -15.30
CA LYS A 58 -0.34 8.20 -15.20
C LYS A 58 -0.62 7.06 -16.18
N LYS A 59 -0.14 7.14 -17.42
CA LYS A 59 -0.25 6.04 -18.39
C LYS A 59 0.42 4.75 -17.90
N GLN A 60 1.61 4.86 -17.31
CA GLN A 60 2.40 3.72 -16.89
C GLN A 60 1.89 3.05 -15.61
N ASN A 61 1.38 3.85 -14.67
CA ASN A 61 0.98 3.38 -13.34
C ASN A 61 -0.54 3.17 -13.18
N ILE A 62 -1.36 3.70 -14.10
CA ILE A 62 -2.83 3.55 -14.07
C ILE A 62 -3.26 2.73 -15.28
N ASP A 63 -3.13 3.26 -16.49
CA ASP A 63 -3.70 2.63 -17.70
C ASP A 63 -3.04 1.28 -18.00
N ARG A 64 -1.70 1.22 -17.95
CA ARG A 64 -0.96 -0.01 -18.22
C ARG A 64 -1.32 -1.09 -17.20
N VAL A 65 -1.37 -0.72 -15.92
CA VAL A 65 -1.68 -1.63 -14.82
C VAL A 65 -3.10 -2.17 -14.96
N PHE A 66 -4.08 -1.30 -15.19
CA PHE A 66 -5.45 -1.69 -15.48
C PHE A 66 -5.52 -2.70 -16.64
N ASN A 67 -4.82 -2.41 -17.74
CA ASN A 67 -4.79 -3.30 -18.90
C ASN A 67 -4.17 -4.67 -18.60
N ILE A 68 -3.11 -4.71 -17.78
CA ILE A 68 -2.50 -5.97 -17.32
C ILE A 68 -3.52 -6.78 -16.51
N LEU A 69 -4.17 -6.16 -15.51
CA LEU A 69 -5.15 -6.83 -14.65
C LEU A 69 -6.38 -7.30 -15.43
N LYS A 70 -6.86 -6.50 -16.39
CA LYS A 70 -7.99 -6.83 -17.27
C LYS A 70 -7.64 -8.01 -18.17
N LYS A 71 -6.50 -7.98 -18.87
CA LYS A 71 -6.05 -9.08 -19.75
C LYS A 71 -5.75 -10.36 -18.97
N GLY A 72 -5.24 -10.24 -17.74
CA GLY A 72 -4.97 -11.36 -16.85
C GLY A 72 -6.21 -11.96 -16.17
N ASN A 73 -7.40 -11.40 -16.41
CA ASN A 73 -8.64 -11.77 -15.72
C ASN A 73 -8.48 -11.79 -14.19
N ILE A 74 -7.76 -10.79 -13.65
CA ILE A 74 -7.52 -10.64 -12.22
C ILE A 74 -8.66 -9.87 -11.55
N LEU A 75 -9.26 -8.91 -12.25
CA LEU A 75 -10.29 -8.03 -11.68
C LEU A 75 -11.43 -8.80 -11.00
N PRO A 76 -12.05 -9.85 -11.58
CA PRO A 76 -13.13 -10.57 -10.89
C PRO A 76 -12.67 -11.35 -9.66
N LYS A 77 -11.36 -11.62 -9.55
CA LYS A 77 -10.75 -12.37 -8.43
C LYS A 77 -10.35 -11.46 -7.28
N LEU A 78 -10.33 -10.14 -7.50
CA LEU A 78 -10.07 -9.17 -6.44
C LEU A 78 -11.21 -9.23 -5.44
N ASN A 79 -10.93 -9.81 -4.29
CA ASN A 79 -11.89 -9.90 -3.20
C ASN A 79 -11.28 -9.34 -1.91
N ASN A 80 -12.14 -8.75 -1.10
CA ASN A 80 -11.84 -8.44 0.30
C ASN A 80 -13.18 -8.36 1.04
N GLN A 81 -13.53 -9.44 1.74
CA GLN A 81 -14.64 -9.48 2.71
C GLN A 81 -15.90 -8.70 2.26
N ARG A 82 -16.56 -9.18 1.21
CA ARG A 82 -17.80 -8.62 0.62
C ARG A 82 -17.67 -7.29 -0.12
N ARG A 83 -16.49 -6.67 -0.18
CA ARG A 83 -16.26 -5.52 -1.07
C ARG A 83 -16.37 -5.95 -2.53
N ARG A 84 -16.93 -5.05 -3.34
CA ARG A 84 -16.98 -5.23 -4.79
C ARG A 84 -15.56 -5.20 -5.38
N PRO A 85 -15.25 -6.01 -6.41
CA PRO A 85 -13.91 -6.07 -6.98
C PRO A 85 -13.36 -4.72 -7.45
N GLU A 86 -14.21 -3.82 -7.94
CA GLU A 86 -13.85 -2.47 -8.38
C GLU A 86 -13.35 -1.60 -7.22
N GLN A 87 -13.92 -1.76 -6.03
CA GLN A 87 -13.48 -1.05 -4.82
C GLN A 87 -12.13 -1.59 -4.34
N VAL A 88 -11.95 -2.91 -4.40
CA VAL A 88 -10.67 -3.54 -4.05
C VAL A 88 -9.58 -3.08 -5.03
N TYR A 89 -9.88 -3.11 -6.34
CA TYR A 89 -9.05 -2.55 -7.39
C TYR A 89 -8.64 -1.10 -7.10
N PHE A 90 -9.61 -0.23 -6.81
CA PHE A 90 -9.31 1.18 -6.55
C PHE A 90 -8.35 1.35 -5.36
N SER A 91 -8.66 0.71 -4.22
CA SER A 91 -7.79 0.81 -3.03
C SER A 91 -6.38 0.27 -3.28
N TRP A 92 -6.26 -0.80 -4.08
CA TRP A 92 -4.97 -1.40 -4.39
C TRP A 92 -4.16 -0.53 -5.37
N ILE A 93 -4.76 -0.08 -6.47
CA ILE A 93 -4.11 0.83 -7.43
C ILE A 93 -3.69 2.12 -6.72
N GLN A 94 -4.52 2.63 -5.81
CA GLN A 94 -4.21 3.84 -5.08
C GLN A 94 -2.92 3.67 -4.26
N GLY A 95 -2.78 2.59 -3.48
CA GLY A 95 -1.54 2.27 -2.77
C GLY A 95 -0.34 2.09 -3.72
N TYR A 96 -0.54 1.36 -4.83
CA TYR A 96 0.48 1.17 -5.86
C TYR A 96 0.98 2.48 -6.46
N ILE A 97 0.08 3.41 -6.81
CA ILE A 97 0.43 4.72 -7.36
C ILE A 97 1.24 5.53 -6.34
N ILE A 98 0.83 5.56 -5.08
CA ILE A 98 1.54 6.33 -4.05
C ILE A 98 2.95 5.78 -3.84
N SER A 99 3.11 4.45 -3.79
CA SER A 99 4.43 3.81 -3.69
C SER A 99 5.33 4.20 -4.88
N ASN A 100 4.80 4.13 -6.12
CA ASN A 100 5.57 4.50 -7.31
C ASN A 100 5.85 6.02 -7.38
N TYR A 101 4.92 6.86 -6.94
CA TYR A 101 5.06 8.31 -6.93
C TYR A 101 6.20 8.75 -6.01
N PHE A 102 6.24 8.21 -4.79
CA PHE A 102 7.26 8.58 -3.80
C PHE A 102 8.58 7.81 -3.93
N SER A 103 8.73 6.93 -4.92
CA SER A 103 10.00 6.23 -5.18
C SER A 103 11.21 7.18 -5.30
N LYS A 104 11.04 8.35 -5.94
CA LYS A 104 12.07 9.40 -6.01
C LYS A 104 12.40 9.98 -4.64
N ALA A 105 11.39 10.20 -3.80
CA ALA A 105 11.60 10.66 -2.42
C ALA A 105 12.35 9.60 -1.60
N ILE A 106 11.98 8.32 -1.72
CA ILE A 106 12.67 7.21 -1.05
C ILE A 106 14.13 7.13 -1.49
N SER A 107 14.42 7.26 -2.79
CA SER A 107 15.79 7.32 -3.30
C SER A 107 16.61 8.44 -2.65
N ILE A 108 16.03 9.64 -2.50
CA ILE A 108 16.67 10.78 -1.82
C ILE A 108 16.87 10.48 -0.32
N ILE A 109 15.82 10.04 0.38
CA ILE A 109 15.85 9.74 1.82
C ILE A 109 16.97 8.75 2.13
N PHE A 110 17.05 7.64 1.40
CA PHE A 110 18.06 6.62 1.67
C PHE A 110 19.41 6.89 1.01
N GLY A 111 19.55 7.97 0.23
CA GLY A 111 20.78 8.28 -0.50
C GLY A 111 21.18 7.19 -1.50
N VAL A 112 20.20 6.49 -2.09
CA VAL A 112 20.41 5.38 -3.02
C VAL A 112 19.85 5.70 -4.40
N ASP A 113 20.42 5.09 -5.43
CA ASP A 113 19.80 5.11 -6.76
C ASP A 113 18.49 4.30 -6.76
N VAL A 114 17.52 4.69 -7.59
CA VAL A 114 16.23 3.98 -7.72
C VAL A 114 16.43 2.50 -8.08
N SER A 115 17.50 2.14 -8.80
CA SER A 115 17.84 0.75 -9.12
C SER A 115 18.17 -0.12 -7.90
N ALA A 116 18.53 0.49 -6.76
CA ALA A 116 18.79 -0.22 -5.50
C ALA A 116 17.49 -0.52 -4.70
N ILE A 117 16.35 -0.03 -5.17
CA ILE A 117 15.03 -0.26 -4.56
C ILE A 117 14.37 -1.44 -5.29
N SER A 118 14.29 -2.59 -4.63
CA SER A 118 13.71 -3.81 -5.19
C SER A 118 12.30 -4.05 -4.65
N SER A 119 11.32 -4.25 -5.54
CA SER A 119 10.00 -4.74 -5.12
C SER A 119 10.08 -6.22 -4.72
N ILE A 120 9.68 -6.52 -3.49
CA ILE A 120 9.69 -7.87 -2.91
C ILE A 120 8.30 -8.41 -2.56
N GLY A 121 7.26 -7.56 -2.71
CA GLY A 121 5.85 -7.93 -2.58
C GLY A 121 5.40 -8.97 -3.61
N GLU A 122 4.42 -9.80 -3.25
CA GLU A 122 3.88 -10.85 -4.13
C GLU A 122 2.80 -10.34 -5.10
N ASP A 123 2.39 -9.08 -5.00
CA ASP A 123 1.44 -8.42 -5.87
C ASP A 123 2.11 -7.74 -7.09
N ASP A 124 3.33 -8.17 -7.38
CA ASP A 124 4.12 -7.72 -8.50
C ASP A 124 3.50 -8.08 -9.87
N LEU A 125 3.37 -7.06 -10.71
CA LEU A 125 2.79 -7.13 -12.05
C LEU A 125 3.74 -7.69 -13.11
N ARG A 126 5.03 -7.93 -12.80
CA ARG A 126 5.99 -8.58 -13.72
C ARG A 126 5.54 -9.98 -14.13
N ASN A 127 4.85 -10.70 -13.24
CA ASN A 127 4.26 -12.00 -13.55
C ASN A 127 2.85 -12.14 -12.97
N ILE A 128 1.86 -11.95 -13.85
CA ILE A 128 0.43 -12.03 -13.49
C ILE A 128 0.02 -13.41 -12.93
N LYS A 129 0.78 -14.47 -13.21
CA LYS A 129 0.49 -15.82 -12.70
C LYS A 129 0.85 -15.98 -11.23
N THR A 130 1.81 -15.21 -10.73
CA THR A 130 2.27 -15.23 -9.34
C THR A 130 1.65 -14.11 -8.50
N PHE A 131 0.89 -13.19 -9.11
CA PHE A 131 0.21 -12.11 -8.43
C PHE A 131 -0.66 -12.63 -7.28
N LYS A 132 -0.28 -12.26 -6.05
CA LYS A 132 -1.01 -12.56 -4.82
C LYS A 132 -0.94 -11.35 -3.90
N ARG A 133 -2.09 -10.99 -3.31
CA ARG A 133 -2.12 -10.04 -2.21
C ARG A 133 -1.66 -10.75 -0.94
N THR A 134 -0.49 -10.40 -0.43
CA THR A 134 0.05 -10.92 0.83
C THR A 134 0.35 -9.79 1.80
N ALA A 135 0.66 -10.14 3.06
CA ALA A 135 1.09 -9.19 4.08
C ALA A 135 2.61 -8.90 4.03
N LYS A 136 3.28 -9.33 2.95
CA LYS A 136 4.72 -9.16 2.78
C LYS A 136 5.02 -7.71 2.43
N ALA A 137 6.12 -7.20 2.97
CA ALA A 137 6.59 -5.84 2.72
C ALA A 137 6.77 -5.53 1.23
N ASP A 138 6.65 -4.26 0.90
CA ASP A 138 6.59 -3.78 -0.48
C ASP A 138 7.98 -3.75 -1.13
N LEU A 139 8.99 -3.23 -0.41
CA LEU A 139 10.31 -2.94 -0.96
C LEU A 139 11.45 -3.46 -0.08
N GLU A 140 12.59 -3.75 -0.69
CA GLU A 140 13.89 -3.95 -0.05
C GLU A 140 14.85 -2.88 -0.60
N ILE A 141 15.52 -2.15 0.29
CA ILE A 141 16.55 -1.17 -0.06
C ILE A 141 17.91 -1.71 0.35
N THR A 142 18.86 -1.72 -0.58
CA THR A 142 20.26 -2.09 -0.28
C THR A 142 21.08 -0.84 0.03
N LEU A 143 21.44 -0.64 1.30
CA LEU A 143 22.31 0.41 1.79
C LEU A 143 23.77 -0.04 1.73
N ASN A 144 24.67 0.83 1.28
CA ASN A 144 26.13 0.61 1.25
C ASN A 144 26.59 -0.75 0.69
N LYS A 145 25.81 -1.33 -0.25
CA LYS A 145 26.03 -2.62 -0.93
C LYS A 145 25.90 -3.89 -0.07
N GLU A 146 25.62 -3.80 1.22
CA GLU A 146 25.54 -4.99 2.11
C GLU A 146 24.35 -4.95 3.06
N GLU A 147 24.03 -3.80 3.64
CA GLU A 147 22.92 -3.66 4.57
C GLU A 147 21.59 -3.61 3.81
N LYS A 148 20.59 -4.33 4.31
CA LYS A 148 19.27 -4.41 3.68
C LYS A 148 18.19 -4.01 4.66
N VAL A 149 17.45 -2.98 4.30
CA VAL A 149 16.28 -2.52 5.06
C VAL A 149 15.02 -2.91 4.30
N ILE A 150 14.09 -3.51 5.01
CA ILE A 150 12.76 -3.85 4.50
C ILE A 150 11.86 -2.64 4.69
N ILE A 151 11.14 -2.25 3.65
CA ILE A 151 10.25 -1.09 3.69
C ILE A 151 8.80 -1.55 3.51
N GLU A 152 7.98 -1.23 4.50
CA GLU A 152 6.54 -1.35 4.46
C GLU A 152 5.95 0.01 4.09
N MET A 153 5.42 0.15 2.87
CA MET A 153 4.85 1.40 2.41
C MET A 153 3.38 1.46 2.78
N GLN A 154 2.99 2.52 3.49
CA GLN A 154 1.59 2.74 3.83
C GLN A 154 1.13 4.14 3.41
N SER A 155 -0.12 4.24 2.98
CA SER A 155 -0.76 5.52 2.66
C SER A 155 -2.09 5.68 3.39
N GLY A 156 -2.20 6.77 4.15
CA GLY A 156 -3.42 7.27 4.77
C GLY A 156 -4.04 8.37 3.91
N PHE A 157 -5.36 8.30 3.70
CA PHE A 157 -6.10 9.24 2.83
C PHE A 157 -7.13 10.10 3.57
N THR A 158 -7.41 9.79 4.84
CA THR A 158 -8.51 10.39 5.61
C THR A 158 -8.07 10.89 6.99
N GLY A 159 -6.77 11.02 7.23
CA GLY A 159 -6.20 11.45 8.52
C GLY A 159 -6.23 10.38 9.61
N THR A 160 -6.71 9.17 9.31
CA THR A 160 -6.58 8.00 10.21
C THR A 160 -5.27 7.29 9.89
N ASN A 161 -4.33 7.36 10.83
CA ASN A 161 -2.97 6.88 10.67
C ASN A 161 -2.74 5.69 11.60
N ASP A 162 -3.21 4.52 11.19
CA ASP A 162 -3.18 3.30 12.01
C ASP A 162 -2.24 2.25 11.40
N ILE A 163 -1.39 1.61 12.21
CA ILE A 163 -0.58 0.45 11.80
C ILE A 163 -1.24 -0.83 12.31
N LYS A 164 -1.37 -1.82 11.42
CA LYS A 164 -2.02 -3.10 11.73
C LYS A 164 -1.06 -4.02 12.49
N GLN A 165 -1.56 -4.70 13.51
CA GLN A 165 -0.74 -5.57 14.36
C GLN A 165 0.01 -6.65 13.59
N HIS A 166 -0.61 -7.27 12.58
CA HIS A 166 0.05 -8.32 11.80
C HIS A 166 1.28 -7.81 11.04
N LYS A 167 1.37 -6.51 10.73
CA LYS A 167 2.57 -5.92 10.11
C LYS A 167 3.74 -5.88 11.10
N VAL A 168 3.46 -5.54 12.36
CA VAL A 168 4.45 -5.56 13.46
C VAL A 168 4.93 -7.00 13.72
N ILE A 169 3.99 -7.94 13.79
CA ILE A 169 4.32 -9.37 13.99
C ILE A 169 5.21 -9.90 12.85
N GLU A 170 4.86 -9.59 11.60
CA GLU A 170 5.67 -10.01 10.45
C GLU A 170 7.05 -9.34 10.44
N ALA A 171 7.14 -8.05 10.77
CA ALA A 171 8.41 -7.34 10.90
C ALA A 171 9.35 -7.98 11.93
N LYS A 172 8.84 -8.26 13.14
CA LYS A 172 9.61 -8.96 14.19
C LYS A 172 10.08 -10.33 13.73
N LYS A 173 9.22 -11.07 13.02
CA LYS A 173 9.58 -12.37 12.45
C LYS A 173 10.70 -12.25 11.42
N VAL A 174 10.60 -11.30 10.48
CA VAL A 174 11.65 -11.05 9.47
C VAL A 174 12.97 -10.68 10.13
N PHE A 175 12.94 -9.87 11.18
CA PHE A 175 14.13 -9.52 11.96
C PHE A 175 14.75 -10.76 12.63
N ASN A 176 13.95 -11.58 13.31
CA ASN A 176 14.43 -12.81 13.96
C ASN A 176 15.00 -13.83 12.95
N ASP A 177 14.38 -13.96 11.79
CA ASP A 177 14.75 -14.96 10.78
C ASP A 177 15.99 -14.55 9.95
N SER A 178 16.20 -13.24 9.75
CA SER A 178 17.19 -12.73 8.78
C SER A 178 18.06 -11.57 9.23
N GLY A 179 17.83 -11.03 10.45
CA GLY A 179 18.54 -9.87 10.98
C GLY A 179 18.21 -8.54 10.28
N LYS A 180 17.17 -8.50 9.42
CA LYS A 180 16.81 -7.31 8.65
C LYS A 180 15.75 -6.49 9.37
N HIS A 181 16.04 -5.21 9.57
CA HIS A 181 15.08 -4.24 10.11
C HIS A 181 13.96 -3.94 9.10
N THR A 182 12.77 -3.68 9.63
CA THR A 182 11.59 -3.30 8.84
C THR A 182 11.11 -1.90 9.23
N LEU A 183 11.23 -0.97 8.29
CA LEU A 183 10.76 0.40 8.45
C LEU A 183 9.42 0.59 7.74
N ALA A 184 8.39 0.95 8.50
CA ALA A 184 7.16 1.48 7.93
C ALA A 184 7.34 2.96 7.56
N ILE A 185 7.04 3.28 6.31
CA ILE A 185 6.96 4.65 5.83
C ILE A 185 5.49 4.95 5.53
N HIS A 186 4.86 5.71 6.42
CA HIS A 186 3.44 6.02 6.35
C HIS A 186 3.20 7.44 5.84
N PHE A 187 2.65 7.55 4.64
CA PHE A 187 2.25 8.80 4.02
C PHE A 187 0.83 9.18 4.43
N ASP A 188 0.67 10.15 5.31
CA ASP A 188 -0.62 10.77 5.61
C ASP A 188 -0.89 11.89 4.60
N LEU A 189 -1.53 11.52 3.49
CA LEU A 189 -1.83 12.45 2.40
C LEU A 189 -2.97 13.42 2.72
N TYR A 190 -3.71 13.17 3.81
CA TYR A 190 -4.72 14.12 4.28
C TYR A 190 -4.07 15.36 4.88
N ASN A 191 -3.01 15.16 5.69
CA ASN A 191 -2.28 16.25 6.35
C ASN A 191 -0.96 16.63 5.64
N GLY A 192 -0.51 15.87 4.64
CA GLY A 192 0.72 16.14 3.89
C GLY A 192 2.00 15.84 4.67
N GLN A 193 1.94 14.87 5.60
CA GLN A 193 3.04 14.50 6.50
C GLN A 193 3.37 13.01 6.35
N VAL A 194 4.60 12.64 6.73
CA VAL A 194 5.14 11.29 6.55
C VAL A 194 5.78 10.83 7.85
N ALA A 195 5.37 9.66 8.30
CA ALA A 195 5.92 9.01 9.49
C ALA A 195 6.86 7.86 9.13
N PHE A 196 7.87 7.69 9.96
CA PHE A 196 8.85 6.61 9.86
C PHE A 196 8.83 5.83 11.17
N ILE A 197 8.52 4.53 11.11
CA ILE A 197 8.36 3.68 12.29
C ILE A 197 9.13 2.39 12.08
N LYS A 198 10.07 2.08 12.97
CA LYS A 198 10.75 0.78 12.96
C LYS A 198 9.84 -0.27 13.59
N LEU A 199 9.23 -1.10 12.75
CA LEU A 199 8.17 -2.01 13.20
C LEU A 199 8.71 -3.14 14.08
N ASP A 200 9.93 -3.61 13.83
CA ASP A 200 10.56 -4.66 14.60
C ASP A 200 11.03 -4.22 16.00
N GLU A 201 11.23 -2.91 16.21
CA GLU A 201 11.62 -2.32 17.51
C GLU A 201 10.42 -1.95 18.40
N ILE A 202 9.18 -2.16 17.95
CA ILE A 202 7.99 -1.87 18.76
C ILE A 202 7.84 -2.94 19.86
N GLU A 203 8.00 -2.57 21.13
CA GLU A 203 7.75 -3.47 22.26
C GLU A 203 6.25 -3.78 22.40
N ASP A 204 5.90 -5.01 22.79
CA ASP A 204 4.51 -5.50 22.76
C ASP A 204 3.55 -4.69 23.65
N ASP A 205 4.07 -4.06 24.71
CA ASP A 205 3.36 -3.23 25.68
C ASP A 205 3.58 -1.71 25.51
N SER A 206 4.38 -1.29 24.52
CA SER A 206 4.68 0.13 24.27
C SER A 206 3.58 0.88 23.52
N VAL A 207 2.65 0.15 22.89
CA VAL A 207 1.57 0.74 22.07
C VAL A 207 0.19 0.30 22.55
N ASN A 208 -0.77 1.22 22.45
CA ASN A 208 -2.16 0.91 22.75
C ASN A 208 -2.86 0.25 21.55
N TRP A 209 -3.05 -1.06 21.63
CA TRP A 209 -3.79 -1.83 20.62
C TRP A 209 -5.30 -1.57 20.71
N ILE A 210 -5.88 -1.13 19.60
CA ILE A 210 -7.31 -0.81 19.46
C ILE A 210 -7.91 -1.69 18.38
N THR A 211 -9.06 -2.29 18.67
CA THR A 211 -9.87 -2.97 17.66
C THR A 211 -10.65 -1.94 16.85
N ARG A 212 -10.47 -1.94 15.52
CA ARG A 212 -11.20 -1.03 14.62
C ARG A 212 -12.30 -1.76 13.85
N PRO A 213 -13.59 -1.54 14.15
CA PRO A 213 -14.70 -2.13 13.39
C PRO A 213 -14.64 -1.78 11.89
N GLN A 214 -14.23 -0.54 11.56
CA GLN A 214 -14.07 -0.08 10.18
C GLN A 214 -12.93 -0.78 9.42
N MET A 215 -12.01 -1.42 10.13
CA MET A 215 -10.96 -2.27 9.56
C MET A 215 -11.25 -3.74 9.77
N GLU A 216 -12.51 -4.14 9.63
CA GLU A 216 -12.92 -5.54 9.70
C GLU A 216 -12.60 -6.18 11.07
N GLY A 217 -12.56 -5.36 12.13
CA GLY A 217 -12.23 -5.81 13.49
C GLY A 217 -10.74 -6.10 13.71
N GLN A 218 -9.86 -5.63 12.82
CA GLN A 218 -8.42 -5.79 13.01
C GLN A 218 -7.91 -4.96 14.19
N MET A 219 -6.92 -5.51 14.90
CA MET A 219 -6.15 -4.78 15.90
C MET A 219 -5.11 -3.90 15.23
N VAL A 220 -5.09 -2.64 15.65
CA VAL A 220 -4.18 -1.62 15.15
C VAL A 220 -3.70 -0.74 16.30
N PHE A 221 -2.62 0.00 16.12
CA PHE A 221 -2.31 1.15 16.95
C PHE A 221 -2.30 2.41 16.10
N ASN A 222 -2.57 3.56 16.72
CA ASN A 222 -2.49 4.85 16.05
C ASN A 222 -1.05 5.37 16.09
N ILE A 223 -0.53 5.82 14.95
CA ILE A 223 0.81 6.40 14.85
C ILE A 223 0.84 7.71 15.63
N ASP A 224 1.72 7.80 16.63
CA ASP A 224 1.90 9.02 17.40
C ASP A 224 2.47 10.16 16.53
N GLN A 225 2.01 11.39 16.79
CA GLN A 225 2.35 12.56 15.97
C GLN A 225 3.85 12.85 15.92
N ASN A 226 4.63 12.44 16.94
CA ASN A 226 6.08 12.61 16.97
C ASN A 226 6.81 11.78 15.91
N HIS A 227 6.20 10.73 15.38
CA HIS A 227 6.80 9.93 14.30
C HIS A 227 6.72 10.63 12.94
N PHE A 228 5.88 11.67 12.79
CA PHE A 228 5.71 12.43 11.54
C PHE A 228 6.78 13.49 11.39
N VAL A 229 7.97 13.07 10.96
CA VAL A 229 9.17 13.91 10.90
C VAL A 229 9.36 14.63 9.57
N TRP A 230 8.62 14.27 8.51
CA TRP A 230 8.76 14.89 7.20
C TRP A 230 7.41 15.40 6.65
N LYS A 231 7.42 16.55 5.98
CA LYS A 231 6.27 17.07 5.21
C LYS A 231 6.55 17.00 3.73
N ILE A 232 5.57 16.56 2.94
CA ILE A 232 5.75 16.39 1.49
C ILE A 232 5.99 17.71 0.72
N THR A 233 5.73 18.85 1.37
CA THR A 233 5.99 20.22 0.88
C THR A 233 7.43 20.69 1.17
N GLU A 234 8.20 19.91 1.93
CA GLU A 234 9.58 20.22 2.32
C GLU A 234 10.53 19.19 1.68
N PRO A 235 11.82 19.53 1.45
CA PRO A 235 12.81 18.59 0.94
C PRO A 235 12.87 17.30 1.79
N PRO A 236 13.05 16.11 1.17
CA PRO A 236 13.15 14.87 1.93
C PRO A 236 14.34 14.88 2.89
N ILE A 237 14.12 14.38 4.10
CA ILE A 237 15.16 14.24 5.13
C ILE A 237 15.97 12.98 4.82
N GLU A 238 17.30 13.04 4.91
CA GLU A 238 18.13 11.86 4.74
C GLU A 238 17.94 10.89 5.93
N TYR A 239 17.88 9.60 5.66
CA TYR A 239 17.64 8.53 6.63
C TYR A 239 18.64 8.57 7.80
N LYS A 240 19.91 8.91 7.51
CA LYS A 240 20.98 9.04 8.51
C LYS A 240 20.76 10.18 9.49
N ASP A 241 19.96 11.19 9.11
CA ASP A 241 19.68 12.39 9.90
C ASP A 241 18.32 12.27 10.64
N MET A 242 17.58 11.18 10.42
CA MET A 242 16.33 10.90 11.14
C MET A 242 16.61 10.47 12.57
N LYS A 243 15.89 11.08 13.50
CA LYS A 243 15.86 10.67 14.90
C LYS A 243 14.65 9.78 15.14
N PHE A 244 14.91 8.56 15.59
CA PHE A 244 13.91 7.60 16.03
C PHE A 244 13.92 7.60 17.56
N ASP A 245 13.54 8.73 18.16
CA ASP A 245 13.45 8.88 19.62
C ASP A 245 12.03 8.54 20.12
#